data_AF-A0A5D6WD49-F1
#
_entry.id   AF-A0A5D6WD49-F1
#
_cell.length_a   1.000
_cell.length_b   1.000
_cell.length_c   1.000
_cell.angle_alpha   90.00
_cell.angle_beta   90.00
_cell.angle_gamma   90.00
#
_symmetry.space_group_name_H-M   'P 1'
#
loop_
_entity.id
_entity.type
_entity.pdbx_description
1 polymer ?
#
loop_
_entity_poly.entity_id
_entity_poly.type
_entity_poly.pdbx_seq_one_letter_code
_entity_poly.pdbx_strand_id
1 'polypeptide(L)'
;MATRPYVPRADGESSIGVKEKKWGKIFAYEIDEGTSLGNNKSLGYRQPSTSYTLGVASHNSDLPTGMYLECTTAGISGSGTLTISTPTVGGIVSDGTVTWTVRKMESTEYHSRVIYDNAAAHNGIYRGEDLTAYFNSGEMSAAIADGSFRNIYPGDYIIKSITIDGTTYSNVKFIIMDLDYHLHCGDTETTAHHVAIMPEEQLGTAQMNSSHTTTGGYVGSAMWTTHIPKVVAGFEAAFGAAHILEHRELLSNAIDANVKSNSYDGWSGAASNWAWTSVKANLANENMVYGAPVLSSSLYDTGECNSQLAAFRLNHGLICSKRYWWWLRSVARSSDFCLVGDNGNAHGTGAANSSGVRPIALLR
;
A
#
# COMPACT_ATOMS: atom_id res chain seq x y z
N MET A 1 -37.14 -12.94 -29.76
CA MET A 1 -36.90 -11.58 -29.23
C MET A 1 -35.41 -11.44 -29.01
N ALA A 2 -34.74 -10.62 -29.83
CA ALA A 2 -33.30 -10.43 -29.71
C ALA A 2 -32.99 -9.43 -28.59
N THR A 3 -32.31 -9.89 -27.56
CA THR A 3 -31.80 -9.10 -26.44
C THR A 3 -30.71 -8.15 -26.93
N ARG A 4 -30.98 -6.84 -26.86
CA ARG A 4 -29.94 -5.80 -27.02
C ARG A 4 -29.41 -5.42 -25.63
N PRO A 5 -28.09 -5.41 -25.40
CA PRO A 5 -27.53 -4.97 -24.13
C PRO A 5 -27.68 -3.44 -24.01
N TYR A 6 -28.33 -3.01 -22.94
CA TYR A 6 -28.37 -1.61 -22.52
C TYR A 6 -27.07 -1.28 -21.79
N VAL A 7 -26.49 -0.10 -22.06
CA VAL A 7 -25.35 0.44 -21.29
C VAL A 7 -25.81 1.77 -20.69
N PRO A 8 -25.61 2.02 -19.38
CA PRO A 8 -25.95 3.31 -18.79
C PRO A 8 -25.01 4.40 -19.33
N ARG A 9 -25.52 5.62 -19.54
CA ARG A 9 -24.67 6.80 -19.79
C ARG A 9 -25.00 7.95 -18.85
N ALA A 10 -23.90 8.55 -18.40
CA ALA A 10 -23.79 9.86 -17.79
C ALA A 10 -24.23 10.93 -18.78
N ASP A 11 -24.71 12.07 -18.28
CA ASP A 11 -24.89 13.36 -19.00
C ASP A 11 -26.23 13.75 -19.64
N GLY A 12 -27.37 13.47 -19.01
CA GLY A 12 -28.48 14.47 -18.92
C GLY A 12 -29.13 15.07 -20.19
N GLU A 13 -28.92 14.56 -21.41
CA GLU A 13 -29.58 15.05 -22.64
C GLU A 13 -30.59 14.06 -23.24
N SER A 14 -31.73 14.58 -23.72
CA SER A 14 -32.93 13.83 -24.09
C SER A 14 -32.93 13.23 -25.51
N SER A 15 -31.80 12.73 -26.03
CA SER A 15 -31.80 12.01 -27.32
C SER A 15 -30.65 10.99 -27.52
N ILE A 16 -30.86 10.03 -28.43
CA ILE A 16 -29.94 8.92 -28.75
C ILE A 16 -28.69 9.43 -29.51
N GLY A 17 -27.49 9.17 -28.96
CA GLY A 17 -26.22 9.52 -29.60
C GLY A 17 -25.87 8.65 -30.82
N VAL A 18 -25.46 9.27 -31.92
CA VAL A 18 -25.00 8.63 -33.17
C VAL A 18 -23.52 8.21 -33.13
N LYS A 19 -23.13 7.32 -34.07
CA LYS A 19 -21.84 6.60 -34.23
C LYS A 19 -20.56 7.45 -34.12
N GLU A 20 -20.67 8.77 -34.26
CA GLU A 20 -19.56 9.73 -34.16
C GLU A 20 -19.20 10.07 -32.70
N LYS A 21 -20.05 9.72 -31.72
CA LYS A 21 -19.80 9.87 -30.27
C LYS A 21 -19.33 8.57 -29.60
N LYS A 22 -18.45 7.81 -30.27
CA LYS A 22 -17.66 6.79 -29.57
C LYS A 22 -16.73 7.49 -28.59
N TRP A 23 -16.39 6.84 -27.48
CA TRP A 23 -15.28 7.27 -26.61
C TRP A 23 -14.03 7.40 -27.48
N GLY A 24 -13.76 8.63 -27.89
CA GLY A 24 -12.66 8.97 -28.76
C GLY A 24 -11.41 9.02 -27.93
N LYS A 25 -10.47 8.12 -28.24
CA LYS A 25 -9.11 8.04 -27.72
C LYS A 25 -9.00 7.90 -26.20
N ILE A 26 -8.16 6.94 -25.83
CA ILE A 26 -7.55 6.84 -24.51
C ILE A 26 -7.09 8.24 -24.09
N PHE A 27 -7.49 8.70 -22.90
CA PHE A 27 -6.85 9.84 -22.24
C PHE A 27 -5.42 9.43 -21.88
N ALA A 28 -4.54 9.42 -22.88
CA ALA A 28 -3.14 9.71 -22.65
C ALA A 28 -3.09 11.23 -22.51
N TYR A 29 -2.55 11.70 -21.40
CA TYR A 29 -2.34 13.13 -21.17
C TYR A 29 -1.61 13.72 -22.38
N GLU A 30 -2.26 14.67 -23.06
CA GLU A 30 -1.62 15.56 -24.01
C GLU A 30 -0.76 16.50 -23.16
N ILE A 31 0.56 16.32 -23.22
CA ILE A 31 1.49 17.24 -22.56
C ILE A 31 1.46 18.53 -23.38
N ASP A 32 0.93 19.60 -22.80
CA ASP A 32 0.97 20.94 -23.39
C ASP A 32 2.40 21.29 -23.81
N GLU A 33 2.60 21.64 -25.09
CA GLU A 33 3.88 22.04 -25.69
C GLU A 33 4.45 23.37 -25.15
N GLY A 34 3.99 23.84 -23.98
CA GLY A 34 4.33 25.15 -23.42
C GLY A 34 4.99 25.13 -22.04
N THR A 35 4.99 24.01 -21.31
CA THR A 35 5.65 23.93 -20.00
C THR A 35 6.97 23.21 -20.13
N SER A 36 8.06 23.95 -19.95
CA SER A 36 9.36 23.35 -19.63
C SER A 36 9.18 22.48 -18.39
N LEU A 37 9.15 21.16 -18.58
CA LEU A 37 9.34 20.19 -17.51
C LEU A 37 10.74 20.42 -16.95
N GLY A 38 10.83 21.32 -15.99
CA GLY A 38 12.01 21.51 -15.18
C GLY A 38 12.35 20.17 -14.55
N ASN A 39 13.49 19.61 -14.96
CA ASN A 39 14.25 18.58 -14.24
C ASN A 39 13.60 17.19 -14.02
N ASN A 40 12.49 16.86 -14.69
CA ASN A 40 11.95 15.49 -14.62
C ASN A 40 12.70 14.56 -15.59
N LYS A 41 13.61 13.75 -15.03
CA LYS A 41 14.36 12.69 -15.71
C LYS A 41 13.49 11.46 -16.07
N SER A 42 12.27 11.65 -16.56
CA SER A 42 11.43 10.54 -17.04
C SER A 42 11.88 10.11 -18.44
N LEU A 43 12.12 8.83 -18.66
CA LEU A 43 12.63 8.31 -19.93
C LEU A 43 11.51 8.21 -20.99
N GLY A 44 11.30 9.28 -21.76
CA GLY A 44 10.30 9.30 -22.84
C GLY A 44 10.78 8.59 -24.12
N TYR A 45 9.86 8.11 -24.97
CA TYR A 45 10.23 7.66 -26.32
C TYR A 45 10.66 8.84 -27.19
N ARG A 46 11.67 8.63 -28.05
CA ARG A 46 12.10 9.62 -29.03
C ARG A 46 10.93 9.94 -29.97
N GLN A 47 10.56 11.21 -30.06
CA GLN A 47 9.51 11.74 -30.93
C GLN A 47 10.15 12.38 -32.19
N PRO A 48 9.56 12.20 -33.38
CA PRO A 48 10.02 12.87 -34.60
C PRO A 48 9.75 14.37 -34.56
N SER A 49 10.58 15.15 -35.27
CA SER A 49 10.42 16.61 -35.42
C SER A 49 10.25 17.38 -34.10
N THR A 50 10.86 16.89 -33.03
CA THR A 50 10.69 17.41 -31.67
C THR A 50 11.97 18.09 -31.19
N SER A 51 11.82 19.20 -30.46
CA SER A 51 12.96 19.92 -29.87
C SER A 51 13.47 19.20 -28.62
N TYR A 52 14.77 18.97 -28.56
CA TYR A 52 15.46 18.34 -27.44
C TYR A 52 16.55 19.26 -26.88
N THR A 53 16.57 19.41 -25.56
CA THR A 53 17.60 20.17 -24.84
C THR A 53 18.72 19.24 -24.36
N LEU A 54 19.90 19.83 -24.12
CA LEU A 54 21.08 19.11 -23.61
C LEU A 54 20.75 18.34 -22.33
N GLY A 55 21.20 17.09 -22.24
CA GLY A 55 21.02 16.20 -21.08
C GLY A 55 19.69 15.45 -21.02
N VAL A 56 18.74 15.71 -21.93
CA VAL A 56 17.49 14.95 -21.99
C VAL A 56 17.76 13.51 -22.36
N ALA A 57 17.10 12.58 -21.65
CA ALA A 57 17.16 11.16 -21.93
C ALA A 57 15.94 10.69 -22.72
N SER A 58 16.16 9.79 -23.69
CA SER A 58 15.11 9.28 -24.56
C SER A 58 15.32 7.79 -24.89
N HIS A 59 14.24 7.02 -24.99
CA HIS A 59 14.26 5.65 -25.47
C HIS A 59 14.13 5.58 -27.00
N ASN A 60 14.89 4.69 -27.64
CA ASN A 60 14.65 4.19 -29.00
C ASN A 60 14.46 2.65 -28.98
N SER A 61 13.50 2.11 -29.73
CA SER A 61 13.15 0.68 -29.75
C SER A 61 14.28 -0.24 -30.21
N ASP A 62 15.26 0.28 -30.95
CA ASP A 62 16.40 -0.47 -31.44
C ASP A 62 17.50 -0.62 -30.38
N LEU A 63 17.37 0.07 -29.24
CA LEU A 63 18.28 -0.08 -28.10
C LEU A 63 17.88 -1.30 -27.24
N PRO A 64 18.85 -2.12 -26.79
CA PRO A 64 18.61 -3.19 -25.83
C PRO A 64 18.07 -2.65 -24.49
N THR A 65 17.41 -3.51 -23.73
CA THR A 65 16.94 -3.20 -22.37
C THR A 65 18.08 -2.62 -21.51
N GLY A 66 17.78 -1.52 -20.82
CA GLY A 66 18.76 -0.82 -19.97
C GLY A 66 19.69 0.13 -20.73
N MET A 67 19.46 0.41 -22.01
CA MET A 67 20.14 1.47 -22.76
C MET A 67 19.19 2.61 -23.14
N TYR A 68 19.74 3.81 -23.25
CA TYR A 68 18.98 5.01 -23.63
C TYR A 68 19.84 5.98 -24.44
N LEU A 69 19.21 6.96 -25.08
CA LEU A 69 19.86 8.08 -25.75
C LEU A 69 19.93 9.28 -24.80
N GLU A 70 21.11 9.83 -24.55
CA GLU A 70 21.28 11.10 -23.87
C GLU A 70 21.60 12.19 -24.90
N CYS A 71 20.85 13.28 -24.89
CA CYS A 71 21.08 14.42 -25.80
C CYS A 71 22.39 15.11 -25.41
N THR A 72 23.39 15.06 -26.28
CA THR A 72 24.69 15.73 -26.10
C THR A 72 24.86 16.96 -26.97
N THR A 73 23.95 17.19 -27.91
CA THR A 73 23.81 18.46 -28.63
C THR A 73 22.33 18.76 -28.84
N ALA A 74 21.87 19.87 -28.27
CA ALA A 74 20.48 20.31 -28.39
C ALA A 74 20.10 20.62 -29.85
N GLY A 75 18.86 20.37 -30.22
CA GLY A 75 18.38 20.54 -31.59
C GLY A 75 16.97 20.01 -31.79
N ILE A 76 16.61 19.77 -33.05
CA ILE A 76 15.33 19.19 -33.46
C ILE A 76 15.60 17.82 -34.09
N SER A 77 14.90 16.79 -33.61
CA SER A 77 15.02 15.43 -34.14
C SER A 77 14.54 15.34 -35.60
N GLY A 78 15.04 14.35 -36.35
CA GLY A 78 14.59 14.09 -37.72
C GLY A 78 13.10 13.76 -37.78
N SER A 79 12.47 13.99 -38.92
CA SER A 79 11.03 13.72 -39.11
C SER A 79 10.69 12.22 -39.24
N GLY A 80 11.66 11.38 -39.56
CA GLY A 80 11.47 9.93 -39.71
C GLY A 80 11.74 9.13 -38.43
N THR A 81 11.56 7.81 -38.51
CA THR A 81 12.01 6.87 -37.48
C THR A 81 13.53 6.85 -37.43
N LEU A 82 14.10 6.99 -36.24
CA LEU A 82 15.54 6.83 -36.02
C LEU A 82 15.86 5.33 -35.91
N THR A 83 16.71 4.82 -36.81
CA THR A 83 17.15 3.42 -36.80
C THR A 83 18.59 3.31 -36.28
N ILE A 84 18.83 2.39 -35.34
CA ILE A 84 20.14 2.15 -34.72
C ILE A 84 20.52 0.69 -34.93
N SER A 85 21.29 0.39 -35.99
CA SER A 85 21.61 -1.00 -36.36
C SER A 85 22.61 -1.69 -35.44
N THR A 86 23.51 -0.93 -34.80
CA THR A 86 24.58 -1.48 -33.96
C THR A 86 24.72 -0.67 -32.66
N PRO A 87 23.80 -0.84 -31.70
CA PRO A 87 23.82 -0.08 -30.46
C PRO A 87 25.05 -0.43 -29.62
N THR A 88 25.81 0.58 -29.22
CA THR A 88 27.01 0.43 -28.38
C THR A 88 27.04 1.55 -27.35
N VAL A 89 27.32 1.25 -26.08
CA VAL A 89 27.45 2.26 -25.02
C VAL A 89 28.59 3.23 -25.36
N GLY A 90 28.32 4.52 -25.25
CA GLY A 90 29.20 5.61 -25.71
C GLY A 90 29.09 5.91 -27.21
N GLY A 91 28.34 5.12 -27.98
CA GLY A 91 28.11 5.34 -29.40
C GLY A 91 27.36 6.65 -29.64
N ILE A 92 27.74 7.37 -30.68
CA ILE A 92 27.13 8.65 -31.07
C ILE A 92 26.10 8.38 -32.18
N VAL A 93 24.90 8.94 -32.04
CA VAL A 93 23.82 8.83 -33.02
C VAL A 93 23.35 10.24 -33.39
N SER A 94 23.42 10.60 -34.67
CA SER A 94 22.91 11.87 -35.17
C SER A 94 21.49 11.70 -35.69
N ASP A 95 20.61 12.63 -35.36
CA ASP A 95 19.19 12.56 -35.69
C ASP A 95 18.62 13.97 -35.89
N GLY A 96 18.43 14.38 -37.14
CA GLY A 96 18.12 15.77 -37.48
C GLY A 96 19.31 16.67 -37.11
N THR A 97 19.06 17.68 -36.27
CA THR A 97 20.12 18.54 -35.70
C THR A 97 20.54 18.14 -34.28
N VAL A 98 19.93 17.10 -33.72
CA VAL A 98 20.28 16.56 -32.40
C VAL A 98 21.40 15.55 -32.52
N THR A 99 22.33 15.59 -31.57
CA THR A 99 23.31 14.51 -31.35
C THR A 99 22.99 13.79 -30.05
N TRP A 100 22.96 12.47 -30.12
CA TRP A 100 22.71 11.58 -29.01
C TRP A 100 23.97 10.78 -28.68
N THR A 101 24.14 10.44 -27.40
CA THR A 101 25.07 9.40 -26.96
C THR A 101 24.28 8.25 -26.36
N VAL A 102 24.55 7.03 -26.81
CA VAL A 102 23.96 5.83 -26.22
C VAL A 102 24.58 5.61 -24.84
N ARG A 103 23.75 5.63 -23.81
CA ARG A 103 24.14 5.38 -22.42
C ARG A 103 23.55 4.06 -21.96
N LYS A 104 24.16 3.47 -20.95
CA LYS A 104 23.59 2.38 -20.17
C LYS A 104 23.02 2.97 -18.88
N MET A 105 21.83 2.55 -18.49
CA MET A 105 21.31 2.83 -17.16
C MET A 105 21.99 1.90 -16.17
N GLU A 106 22.61 2.48 -15.15
CA GLU A 106 22.99 1.73 -13.94
C GLU A 106 21.70 1.34 -13.19
N SER A 107 21.69 0.23 -12.45
CA SER A 107 20.44 -0.33 -11.89
C SER A 107 19.66 0.66 -11.00
N THR A 108 20.38 1.53 -10.29
CA THR A 108 19.84 2.59 -9.45
C THR A 108 19.23 3.75 -10.25
N GLU A 109 19.80 4.06 -11.42
CA GLU A 109 19.27 5.07 -12.33
C GLU A 109 18.08 4.52 -13.13
N TYR A 110 18.07 3.23 -13.46
CA TYR A 110 16.95 2.56 -14.12
C TYR A 110 15.68 2.60 -13.27
N HIS A 111 15.78 2.28 -11.98
CA HIS A 111 14.60 2.30 -11.09
C HIS A 111 14.03 3.72 -10.95
N SER A 112 14.84 4.72 -10.60
CA SER A 112 14.36 6.10 -10.38
C SER A 112 13.81 6.80 -11.63
N ARG A 113 14.19 6.34 -12.84
CA ARG A 113 13.70 6.90 -14.11
C ARG A 113 12.48 6.18 -14.70
N VAL A 114 12.21 4.95 -14.27
CA VAL A 114 11.07 4.14 -14.74
C VAL A 114 9.95 4.10 -13.70
N ILE A 115 10.29 4.17 -12.42
CA ILE A 115 9.39 4.17 -11.28
C ILE A 115 9.75 5.41 -10.45
N TYR A 116 8.78 6.27 -10.17
CA TYR A 116 9.03 7.42 -9.31
C TYR A 116 9.30 6.97 -7.87
N ASP A 117 10.30 7.56 -7.21
CA ASP A 117 10.61 7.34 -5.80
C ASP A 117 9.56 8.04 -4.92
N ASN A 118 8.41 7.40 -4.71
CA ASN A 118 7.37 7.82 -3.78
C ASN A 118 6.43 6.65 -3.42
N ALA A 119 5.65 6.84 -2.36
CA ALA A 119 4.70 5.84 -1.85
C ALA A 119 3.74 5.33 -2.94
N ALA A 120 3.13 6.22 -3.73
CA ALA A 120 2.09 5.85 -4.70
C ALA A 120 2.63 4.92 -5.80
N ALA A 121 3.81 5.22 -6.33
CA ALA A 121 4.46 4.39 -7.34
C ALA A 121 4.91 3.04 -6.77
N HIS A 122 5.50 3.04 -5.57
CA HIS A 122 6.03 1.83 -4.94
C HIS A 122 4.92 0.90 -4.44
N ASN A 123 3.78 1.44 -3.98
CA ASN A 123 2.59 0.68 -3.58
C ASN A 123 1.93 -0.12 -4.73
N GLY A 124 2.37 0.08 -5.97
CA GLY A 124 1.96 -0.70 -7.13
C GLY A 124 2.82 -1.94 -7.41
N ILE A 125 3.90 -2.16 -6.67
CA ILE A 125 4.93 -3.18 -7.00
C ILE A 125 5.21 -4.05 -5.77
N TYR A 126 5.11 -5.37 -5.93
CA TYR A 126 5.53 -6.33 -4.91
C TYR A 126 6.97 -6.75 -5.18
N ARG A 127 7.81 -6.79 -4.15
CA ARG A 127 9.22 -7.15 -4.31
C ARG A 127 9.65 -8.33 -3.43
N GLY A 128 9.61 -8.20 -2.10
CA GLY A 128 9.92 -9.34 -1.21
C GLY A 128 11.37 -9.46 -0.79
N GLU A 129 12.13 -8.37 -0.76
CA GLU A 129 13.55 -8.36 -0.40
C GLU A 129 13.79 -8.15 1.10
N ASP A 130 14.94 -8.64 1.57
CA ASP A 130 15.40 -8.44 2.95
C ASP A 130 16.04 -7.05 3.12
N LEU A 131 15.37 -6.17 3.86
CA LEU A 131 15.80 -4.81 4.16
C LEU A 131 16.55 -4.70 5.50
N THR A 132 16.88 -5.79 6.18
CA THR A 132 17.46 -5.74 7.53
C THR A 132 18.76 -4.93 7.58
N ALA A 133 19.65 -5.10 6.58
CA ALA A 133 20.87 -4.32 6.49
C ALA A 133 20.60 -2.82 6.22
N TYR A 134 19.61 -2.52 5.38
CA TYR A 134 19.22 -1.16 5.03
C TYR A 134 18.53 -0.42 6.18
N PHE A 135 17.73 -1.15 6.98
CA PHE A 135 17.17 -0.65 8.22
C PHE A 135 18.26 -0.34 9.24
N ASN A 136 19.18 -1.29 9.49
CA ASN A 136 20.23 -1.12 10.48
C ASN A 136 21.27 -0.03 10.11
N SER A 137 21.40 0.35 8.83
CA SER A 137 22.26 1.47 8.43
C SER A 137 21.64 2.84 8.74
N GLY A 138 20.33 2.90 9.04
CA GLY A 138 19.58 4.15 9.24
C GLY A 138 19.18 4.85 7.94
N GLU A 139 19.71 4.42 6.79
CA GLU A 139 19.37 5.00 5.49
C GLU A 139 17.91 4.73 5.09
N MET A 140 17.34 3.61 5.55
CA MET A 140 15.91 3.32 5.37
C MET A 140 15.03 4.38 6.06
N SER A 141 15.31 4.71 7.33
CA SER A 141 14.56 5.77 8.04
C SER A 141 14.73 7.13 7.37
N ALA A 142 15.90 7.44 6.82
CA ALA A 142 16.09 8.68 6.06
C ALA A 142 15.21 8.72 4.79
N ALA A 143 15.14 7.61 4.05
CA ALA A 143 14.30 7.50 2.85
C ALA A 143 12.80 7.46 3.15
N ILE A 144 12.41 6.99 4.34
CA ILE A 144 11.02 7.11 4.81
C ILE A 144 10.74 8.58 5.15
N ALA A 145 11.56 9.19 6.00
CA ALA A 145 11.34 10.55 6.49
C ALA A 145 11.26 11.62 5.39
N ASP A 146 12.00 11.45 4.28
CA ASP A 146 11.97 12.36 3.12
C ASP A 146 10.88 12.03 2.08
N GLY A 147 10.09 10.97 2.30
CA GLY A 147 8.97 10.55 1.43
C GLY A 147 9.39 9.90 0.11
N SER A 148 10.69 9.63 -0.07
CA SER A 148 11.20 9.01 -1.29
C SER A 148 10.98 7.50 -1.35
N PHE A 149 10.98 6.84 -0.18
CA PHE A 149 10.87 5.37 -0.05
C PHE A 149 11.84 4.59 -0.94
N ARG A 150 13.00 5.19 -1.27
CA ARG A 150 13.98 4.57 -2.18
C ARG A 150 14.31 3.16 -1.72
N ASN A 151 14.18 2.21 -2.63
CA ASN A 151 14.42 0.79 -2.35
C ASN A 151 13.54 0.19 -1.25
N ILE A 152 12.34 0.74 -1.01
CA ILE A 152 11.34 0.19 -0.09
C ILE A 152 10.05 -0.06 -0.87
N TYR A 153 9.58 -1.30 -0.87
CA TYR A 153 8.39 -1.73 -1.60
C TYR A 153 7.54 -2.66 -0.73
N PRO A 154 6.22 -2.71 -0.97
CA PRO A 154 5.36 -3.73 -0.38
C PRO A 154 5.92 -5.16 -0.58
N GLY A 155 5.81 -5.97 0.46
CA GLY A 155 6.31 -7.34 0.48
C GLY A 155 7.75 -7.47 0.96
N ASP A 156 8.57 -6.43 0.84
CA ASP A 156 9.89 -6.40 1.48
C ASP A 156 9.76 -6.63 3.00
N TYR A 157 10.85 -6.98 3.67
CA TYR A 157 10.78 -7.29 5.09
C TYR A 157 12.05 -6.96 5.87
N ILE A 158 11.86 -6.73 7.18
CA ILE A 158 12.94 -6.57 8.15
C ILE A 158 12.91 -7.77 9.09
N ILE A 159 14.05 -8.41 9.33
CA ILE A 159 14.18 -9.50 10.31
C ILE A 159 14.57 -8.90 11.67
N LYS A 160 13.72 -9.11 12.68
CA LYS A 160 13.99 -8.74 14.08
C LYS A 160 13.55 -9.85 15.04
N SER A 161 14.17 -9.88 16.21
CA SER A 161 13.59 -10.56 17.36
C SER A 161 12.72 -9.57 18.12
N ILE A 162 11.59 -10.03 18.64
CA ILE A 162 10.66 -9.25 19.46
C ILE A 162 10.29 -10.03 20.71
N THR A 163 10.24 -9.36 21.86
CA THR A 163 9.81 -9.96 23.12
C THR A 163 8.49 -9.32 23.54
N ILE A 164 7.46 -10.15 23.73
CA ILE A 164 6.12 -9.75 24.17
C ILE A 164 5.79 -10.55 25.42
N ASP A 165 5.49 -9.88 26.52
CA ASP A 165 5.09 -10.51 27.79
C ASP A 165 6.07 -11.59 28.28
N GLY A 166 7.37 -11.36 28.11
CA GLY A 166 8.43 -12.31 28.46
C GLY A 166 8.66 -13.45 27.46
N THR A 167 7.86 -13.56 26.41
CA THR A 167 8.05 -14.54 25.32
C THR A 167 8.81 -13.89 24.17
N THR A 168 9.95 -14.48 23.78
CA THR A 168 10.77 -13.99 22.66
C THR A 168 10.46 -14.76 21.38
N TYR A 169 10.11 -14.02 20.34
CA TYR A 169 9.97 -14.50 18.97
C TYR A 169 11.22 -14.07 18.20
N SER A 170 12.04 -15.04 17.79
CA SER A 170 13.30 -14.79 17.08
C SER A 170 13.12 -14.91 15.58
N ASN A 171 13.92 -14.15 14.81
CA ASN A 171 13.93 -14.19 13.34
C ASN A 171 12.54 -13.93 12.71
N VAL A 172 11.77 -13.03 13.32
CA VAL A 172 10.46 -12.62 12.78
C VAL A 172 10.69 -11.72 11.59
N LYS A 173 10.08 -12.07 10.45
CA LYS A 173 9.99 -11.18 9.29
C LYS A 173 8.85 -10.20 9.49
N PHE A 174 9.16 -8.93 9.57
CA PHE A 174 8.18 -7.85 9.56
C PHE A 174 8.05 -7.32 8.13
N ILE A 175 6.95 -7.66 7.50
CA ILE A 175 6.65 -7.34 6.10
C ILE A 175 6.23 -5.87 6.00
N ILE A 176 6.76 -5.15 5.02
CA ILE A 176 6.29 -3.85 4.58
C ILE A 176 4.95 -4.06 3.89
N MET A 177 3.88 -3.63 4.55
CA MET A 177 2.51 -3.84 4.12
C MET A 177 2.02 -2.77 3.15
N ASP A 178 2.39 -1.52 3.42
CA ASP A 178 1.97 -0.34 2.67
C ASP A 178 2.87 0.84 3.04
N LEU A 179 2.93 1.84 2.17
CA LEU A 179 3.68 3.08 2.35
C LEU A 179 2.68 4.23 2.49
N ASP A 180 2.84 5.08 3.50
CA ASP A 180 1.99 6.25 3.76
C ASP A 180 0.49 5.95 3.91
N TYR A 181 0.14 4.77 4.41
CA TYR A 181 -1.27 4.34 4.56
C TYR A 181 -2.12 5.31 5.41
N HIS A 182 -1.52 5.96 6.42
CA HIS A 182 -2.17 6.95 7.27
C HIS A 182 -1.79 8.40 6.95
N LEU A 183 -1.05 8.68 5.87
CA LEU A 183 -0.61 10.05 5.59
C LEU A 183 -1.84 10.92 5.27
N HIS A 184 -1.91 12.09 5.93
CA HIS A 184 -3.06 13.00 5.88
C HIS A 184 -4.39 12.40 6.41
N CYS A 185 -4.31 11.33 7.22
CA CYS A 185 -5.46 10.72 7.90
C CYS A 185 -5.50 11.08 9.39
N GLY A 186 -6.67 10.87 10.02
CA GLY A 186 -6.91 11.06 11.46
C GLY A 186 -7.71 12.32 11.81
N ASP A 187 -8.25 12.38 13.03
CA ASP A 187 -8.79 13.63 13.61
C ASP A 187 -7.71 14.66 13.95
N THR A 188 -6.54 14.14 14.29
CA THR A 188 -5.28 14.86 14.17
C THR A 188 -4.52 14.28 13.00
N GLU A 189 -4.19 15.16 12.05
CA GLU A 189 -3.53 14.78 10.81
C GLU A 189 -2.17 14.12 11.09
N THR A 190 -1.96 12.96 10.48
CA THR A 190 -0.64 12.34 10.42
C THR A 190 0.15 12.93 9.25
N THR A 191 1.19 13.71 9.56
CA THR A 191 2.02 14.38 8.54
C THR A 191 3.36 13.71 8.28
N ALA A 192 3.75 12.75 9.13
CA ALA A 192 5.02 12.05 8.98
C ALA A 192 4.87 10.91 7.97
N HIS A 193 5.79 10.85 7.01
CA HIS A 193 5.94 9.71 6.13
C HIS A 193 6.28 8.45 6.93
N HIS A 194 5.72 7.31 6.52
CA HIS A 194 5.85 6.06 7.25
C HIS A 194 5.65 4.82 6.38
N VAL A 195 6.05 3.68 6.92
CA VAL A 195 5.72 2.37 6.35
C VAL A 195 4.92 1.55 7.35
N ALA A 196 3.81 0.97 6.92
CA ALA A 196 3.06 0.02 7.71
C ALA A 196 3.78 -1.32 7.72
N ILE A 197 4.03 -1.90 8.89
CA ILE A 197 4.67 -3.20 9.04
C ILE A 197 3.79 -4.19 9.79
N MET A 198 3.87 -5.46 9.40
CA MET A 198 3.16 -6.56 10.07
C MET A 198 4.05 -7.81 10.06
N PRO A 199 4.11 -8.60 11.15
CA PRO A 199 4.85 -9.84 11.13
C PRO A 199 4.25 -10.82 10.09
N GLU A 200 5.09 -11.63 9.45
CA GLU A 200 4.66 -12.65 8.47
C GLU A 200 3.68 -13.66 9.11
N GLU A 201 3.85 -13.91 10.41
CA GLU A 201 3.05 -14.82 11.22
C GLU A 201 2.48 -14.13 12.46
N GLN A 202 1.52 -14.76 13.13
CA GLN A 202 1.01 -14.29 14.41
C GLN A 202 2.09 -14.36 15.51
N LEU A 203 2.12 -13.37 16.41
CA LEU A 203 3.01 -13.29 17.57
C LEU A 203 2.30 -13.88 18.80
N GLY A 204 2.10 -15.19 18.77
CA GLY A 204 1.35 -15.91 19.81
C GLY A 204 -0.16 -15.77 19.67
N THR A 205 -0.88 -16.17 20.71
CA THR A 205 -2.34 -16.17 20.76
C THR A 205 -2.86 -15.52 22.04
N ALA A 206 -4.03 -14.90 21.94
CA ALA A 206 -4.74 -14.31 23.07
C ALA A 206 -6.26 -14.37 22.85
N GLN A 207 -7.01 -14.18 23.92
CA GLN A 207 -8.46 -13.96 23.85
C GLN A 207 -8.75 -12.49 23.60
N MET A 208 -9.86 -12.19 22.93
CA MET A 208 -10.32 -10.81 22.82
C MET A 208 -10.87 -10.33 24.17
N ASN A 209 -11.61 -11.21 24.87
CA ASN A 209 -12.17 -11.02 26.22
C ASN A 209 -12.17 -12.35 26.99
N SER A 210 -12.30 -12.32 28.32
CA SER A 210 -12.41 -13.55 29.12
C SER A 210 -13.75 -14.29 28.99
N SER A 211 -14.76 -13.65 28.41
CA SER A 211 -16.08 -14.22 28.12
C SER A 211 -16.55 -13.82 26.72
N HIS A 212 -17.54 -14.54 26.18
CA HIS A 212 -18.09 -14.30 24.84
C HIS A 212 -18.98 -13.04 24.82
N THR A 213 -18.36 -11.87 24.92
CA THR A 213 -19.01 -10.56 24.87
C THR A 213 -18.17 -9.57 24.07
N THR A 214 -18.86 -8.64 23.41
CA THR A 214 -18.25 -7.48 22.75
C THR A 214 -18.64 -6.15 23.41
N THR A 215 -19.22 -6.20 24.62
CA THR A 215 -19.56 -5.01 25.41
C THR A 215 -18.37 -4.06 25.50
N GLY A 216 -18.59 -2.79 25.17
CA GLY A 216 -17.53 -1.77 25.12
C GLY A 216 -16.79 -1.70 23.78
N GLY A 217 -17.19 -2.48 22.77
CA GLY A 217 -16.53 -2.50 21.46
C GLY A 217 -15.10 -3.02 21.53
N TYR A 218 -14.29 -2.69 20.53
CA TYR A 218 -12.88 -3.06 20.53
C TYR A 218 -12.09 -2.37 21.64
N VAL A 219 -12.35 -1.09 21.90
CA VAL A 219 -11.63 -0.33 22.95
C VAL A 219 -11.90 -0.89 24.35
N GLY A 220 -13.09 -1.46 24.59
CA GLY A 220 -13.41 -2.13 25.84
C GLY A 220 -12.85 -3.55 25.99
N SER A 221 -12.19 -4.09 24.96
CA SER A 221 -11.71 -5.47 24.97
C SER A 221 -10.43 -5.65 25.78
N ALA A 222 -10.25 -6.84 26.37
CA ALA A 222 -8.99 -7.22 27.02
C ALA A 222 -7.81 -7.20 26.03
N MET A 223 -8.05 -7.48 24.75
CA MET A 223 -7.05 -7.31 23.69
C MET A 223 -6.50 -5.88 23.67
N TRP A 224 -7.37 -4.89 23.57
CA TRP A 224 -6.96 -3.49 23.51
C TRP A 224 -6.38 -3.00 24.84
N THR A 225 -7.03 -3.30 25.97
CA THR A 225 -6.62 -2.73 27.26
C THR A 225 -5.40 -3.41 27.87
N THR A 226 -5.05 -4.64 27.46
CA THR A 226 -4.01 -5.44 28.12
C THR A 226 -3.00 -6.04 27.16
N HIS A 227 -3.43 -6.60 26.02
CA HIS A 227 -2.50 -7.27 25.10
C HIS A 227 -1.77 -6.30 24.17
N ILE A 228 -2.48 -5.34 23.55
CA ILE A 228 -1.88 -4.34 22.65
C ILE A 228 -0.80 -3.49 23.34
N PRO A 229 -0.94 -3.01 24.59
CA PRO A 229 0.14 -2.31 25.28
C PRO A 229 1.44 -3.12 25.41
N LYS A 230 1.33 -4.44 25.62
CA LYS A 230 2.49 -5.34 25.66
C LYS A 230 3.13 -5.52 24.29
N VAL A 231 2.30 -5.55 23.23
CA VAL A 231 2.75 -5.57 21.84
C VAL A 231 3.52 -4.29 21.51
N VAL A 232 2.98 -3.12 21.88
CA VAL A 232 3.64 -1.81 21.67
C VAL A 232 5.01 -1.78 22.35
N ALA A 233 5.10 -2.20 23.62
CA ALA A 233 6.38 -2.28 24.32
C ALA A 233 7.39 -3.19 23.60
N GLY A 234 6.92 -4.31 23.02
CA GLY A 234 7.74 -5.19 22.19
C GLY A 234 8.26 -4.50 20.92
N PHE A 235 7.41 -3.79 20.19
CA PHE A 235 7.80 -3.04 18.99
C PHE A 235 8.80 -1.92 19.32
N GLU A 236 8.53 -1.14 20.36
CA GLU A 236 9.43 -0.07 20.81
C GLU A 236 10.80 -0.61 21.24
N ALA A 237 10.86 -1.80 21.83
CA ALA A 237 12.12 -2.46 22.17
C ALA A 237 12.85 -3.02 20.92
N ALA A 238 12.12 -3.61 19.97
CA ALA A 238 12.71 -4.27 18.80
C ALA A 238 13.19 -3.28 17.72
N PHE A 239 12.46 -2.19 17.52
CA PHE A 239 12.71 -1.20 16.48
C PHE A 239 13.22 0.14 17.03
N GLY A 240 13.10 0.39 18.33
CA GLY A 240 13.38 1.67 18.96
C GLY A 240 12.14 2.56 18.99
N ALA A 241 11.81 3.09 20.17
CA ALA A 241 10.59 3.87 20.39
C ALA A 241 10.44 5.09 19.47
N ALA A 242 11.55 5.72 19.07
CA ALA A 242 11.54 6.88 18.16
C ALA A 242 11.09 6.54 16.73
N HIS A 243 11.25 5.27 16.33
CA HIS A 243 10.87 4.76 15.02
C HIS A 243 9.42 4.31 14.96
N ILE A 244 8.76 4.07 16.10
CA ILE A 244 7.33 3.74 16.12
C ILE A 244 6.52 5.04 16.08
N LEU A 245 5.83 5.27 14.98
CA LEU A 245 4.96 6.44 14.82
C LEU A 245 3.66 6.24 15.60
N GLU A 246 3.31 7.21 16.44
CA GLU A 246 1.96 7.32 16.98
C GLU A 246 1.06 8.03 15.98
N HIS A 247 -0.12 7.48 15.71
CA HIS A 247 -1.13 8.02 14.82
C HIS A 247 -2.54 7.88 15.41
N ARG A 248 -3.54 8.37 14.68
CA ARG A 248 -4.93 8.40 15.13
C ARG A 248 -5.78 7.43 14.32
N GLU A 249 -6.46 6.52 15.02
CA GLU A 249 -7.41 5.57 14.40
C GLU A 249 -8.79 5.71 15.03
N LEU A 250 -9.82 5.43 14.23
CA LEU A 250 -11.21 5.37 14.70
C LEU A 250 -11.51 3.95 15.17
N LEU A 251 -11.81 3.78 16.46
CA LEU A 251 -12.04 2.48 17.09
C LEU A 251 -13.42 2.43 17.75
N SER A 252 -14.11 1.28 17.64
CA SER A 252 -15.42 1.06 18.25
C SER A 252 -15.31 0.99 19.79
N ASN A 253 -16.21 1.70 20.49
CA ASN A 253 -16.20 1.83 21.95
C ASN A 253 -17.54 1.49 22.62
N ALA A 254 -18.54 1.10 21.84
CA ALA A 254 -19.83 0.61 22.33
C ALA A 254 -20.46 -0.34 21.31
N ILE A 255 -21.41 -1.15 21.80
CA ILE A 255 -22.22 -2.05 20.97
C ILE A 255 -23.70 -1.92 21.35
N ASP A 256 -24.60 -2.11 20.38
CA ASP A 256 -26.01 -2.41 20.62
C ASP A 256 -26.24 -3.88 20.29
N ALA A 257 -26.50 -4.70 21.33
CA ALA A 257 -26.67 -6.14 21.22
C ALA A 257 -27.92 -6.57 20.43
N ASN A 258 -28.89 -5.67 20.22
CA ASN A 258 -30.19 -5.98 19.63
C ASN A 258 -30.30 -5.57 18.17
N VAL A 259 -29.38 -4.73 17.67
CA VAL A 259 -29.34 -4.33 16.26
C VAL A 259 -28.79 -5.48 15.42
N LYS A 260 -29.39 -5.68 14.24
CA LYS A 260 -28.91 -6.67 13.27
C LYS A 260 -27.49 -6.33 12.86
N SER A 261 -26.59 -7.31 12.94
CA SER A 261 -25.24 -7.14 12.41
C SER A 261 -25.27 -7.03 10.88
N ASN A 262 -24.37 -6.25 10.30
CA ASN A 262 -24.17 -6.19 8.84
C ASN A 262 -23.64 -7.51 8.25
N SER A 263 -23.23 -8.48 9.09
CA SER A 263 -22.76 -9.81 8.69
C SER A 263 -23.92 -10.78 8.34
N TYR A 264 -23.81 -12.05 8.74
CA TYR A 264 -24.79 -13.12 8.48
C TYR A 264 -26.22 -12.79 8.94
N ASP A 265 -27.17 -13.36 8.20
CA ASP A 265 -28.58 -13.27 8.57
C ASP A 265 -28.86 -13.95 9.93
N GLY A 266 -29.67 -13.29 10.75
CA GLY A 266 -29.96 -13.73 12.11
C GLY A 266 -28.90 -13.37 13.17
N TRP A 267 -27.77 -12.76 12.79
CA TRP A 267 -26.80 -12.25 13.78
C TRP A 267 -27.22 -10.89 14.34
N SER A 268 -27.04 -10.73 15.65
CA SER A 268 -27.39 -9.53 16.41
C SER A 268 -26.23 -9.05 17.28
N GLY A 269 -26.14 -7.74 17.41
CA GLY A 269 -24.99 -7.04 17.98
C GLY A 269 -24.24 -6.29 16.89
N ALA A 270 -24.23 -4.98 16.99
CA ALA A 270 -23.40 -4.14 16.14
C ALA A 270 -22.69 -3.09 16.97
N ALA A 271 -21.47 -2.72 16.58
CA ALA A 271 -20.85 -1.53 17.14
C ALA A 271 -21.77 -0.33 16.90
N SER A 272 -21.95 0.50 17.93
CA SER A 272 -22.93 1.58 17.94
C SER A 272 -22.32 2.95 18.27
N ASN A 273 -21.03 2.98 18.59
CA ASN A 273 -20.28 4.21 18.80
C ASN A 273 -18.78 3.98 18.55
N TRP A 274 -18.05 5.08 18.29
CA TRP A 274 -16.62 5.10 18.04
C TRP A 274 -15.92 6.24 18.78
N ALA A 275 -14.60 6.15 18.91
CA ALA A 275 -13.74 7.25 19.34
C ALA A 275 -12.42 7.25 18.57
N TRP A 276 -11.89 8.45 18.33
CA TRP A 276 -10.51 8.61 17.87
C TRP A 276 -9.54 8.28 18.99
N THR A 277 -8.61 7.38 18.71
CA THR A 277 -7.68 6.82 19.68
C THR A 277 -6.25 6.96 19.19
N SER A 278 -5.32 7.26 20.09
CA SER A 278 -3.88 7.28 19.78
C SER A 278 -3.38 5.84 19.74
N VAL A 279 -2.67 5.49 18.67
CA VAL A 279 -2.25 4.13 18.37
C VAL A 279 -0.78 4.13 17.99
N LYS A 280 -0.02 3.15 18.48
CA LYS A 280 1.36 2.85 18.05
C LYS A 280 1.48 1.48 17.37
N ALA A 281 0.66 0.54 17.80
CA ALA A 281 0.42 -0.73 17.14
C ALA A 281 -1.03 -1.15 17.40
N ASN A 282 -1.63 -1.89 16.47
CA ASN A 282 -3.01 -2.37 16.59
C ASN A 282 -3.23 -3.66 15.81
N LEU A 283 -4.43 -4.23 15.90
CA LEU A 283 -4.90 -5.21 14.93
C LEU A 283 -5.46 -4.49 13.69
N ALA A 284 -5.30 -5.11 12.52
CA ALA A 284 -5.94 -4.66 11.30
C ALA A 284 -7.48 -4.82 11.39
N ASN A 285 -8.21 -4.03 10.60
CA ASN A 285 -9.62 -4.29 10.33
C ASN A 285 -9.78 -5.13 9.04
N GLU A 286 -11.01 -5.48 8.68
CA GLU A 286 -11.27 -6.26 7.46
C GLU A 286 -10.95 -5.52 6.16
N ASN A 287 -11.13 -4.20 6.12
CA ASN A 287 -10.82 -3.43 4.91
C ASN A 287 -9.33 -3.47 4.59
N MET A 288 -8.46 -3.32 5.58
CA MET A 288 -7.01 -3.46 5.43
C MET A 288 -6.62 -4.82 4.87
N VAL A 289 -7.34 -5.88 5.26
CA VAL A 289 -7.02 -7.26 4.89
C VAL A 289 -7.64 -7.65 3.56
N TYR A 290 -8.96 -7.51 3.42
CA TYR A 290 -9.76 -8.01 2.30
C TYR A 290 -10.16 -6.94 1.29
N GLY A 291 -9.98 -5.65 1.63
CA GLY A 291 -10.50 -4.54 0.83
C GLY A 291 -12.01 -4.32 0.95
N ALA A 292 -12.68 -5.03 1.88
CA ALA A 292 -14.11 -4.92 2.11
C ALA A 292 -14.48 -5.32 3.55
N PRO A 293 -15.56 -4.75 4.14
CA PRO A 293 -16.04 -5.11 5.47
C PRO A 293 -16.97 -6.33 5.38
N VAL A 294 -16.39 -7.54 5.36
CA VAL A 294 -17.12 -8.79 5.07
C VAL A 294 -18.01 -9.22 6.24
N LEU A 295 -17.50 -9.18 7.47
CA LEU A 295 -18.23 -9.53 8.70
C LEU A 295 -18.36 -8.37 9.68
N SER A 296 -17.71 -7.25 9.45
CA SER A 296 -17.75 -6.11 10.34
C SER A 296 -19.19 -5.64 10.52
N SER A 297 -19.57 -5.41 11.76
CA SER A 297 -20.96 -5.21 12.14
C SER A 297 -21.54 -3.86 11.72
N SER A 298 -20.70 -2.85 11.49
CA SER A 298 -21.13 -1.48 11.21
C SER A 298 -20.01 -0.55 10.69
N LEU A 299 -20.38 0.68 10.31
CA LEU A 299 -19.47 1.82 10.07
C LEU A 299 -18.48 2.03 11.23
N TYR A 300 -18.89 1.82 12.48
CA TYR A 300 -18.08 2.15 13.67
C TYR A 300 -16.81 1.29 13.78
N ASP A 301 -16.73 0.18 13.06
CA ASP A 301 -15.60 -0.73 13.02
C ASP A 301 -14.65 -0.49 11.83
N THR A 302 -15.14 0.15 10.76
CA THR A 302 -14.47 0.20 9.43
C THR A 302 -14.57 1.55 8.72
N GLY A 303 -15.03 2.60 9.42
CA GLY A 303 -15.11 3.97 8.92
C GLY A 303 -13.76 4.65 8.68
N GLU A 304 -12.67 4.01 9.08
CA GLU A 304 -11.27 4.39 8.86
C GLU A 304 -10.48 3.12 8.49
N CYS A 305 -9.26 3.25 7.97
CA CYS A 305 -8.51 2.15 7.35
C CYS A 305 -9.38 1.42 6.31
N ASN A 306 -9.91 2.15 5.34
CA ASN A 306 -11.00 1.71 4.46
C ASN A 306 -10.53 1.19 3.09
N SER A 307 -9.24 0.88 2.95
CA SER A 307 -8.63 0.33 1.74
C SER A 307 -7.74 -0.88 2.06
N GLN A 308 -7.60 -1.80 1.11
CA GLN A 308 -6.72 -2.96 1.27
C GLN A 308 -5.25 -2.55 1.27
N LEU A 309 -4.47 -3.09 2.21
CA LEU A 309 -3.02 -2.91 2.25
C LEU A 309 -2.37 -3.44 0.96
N ALA A 310 -1.45 -2.66 0.39
CA ALA A 310 -0.81 -2.95 -0.89
C ALA A 310 -0.19 -4.35 -0.96
N ALA A 311 0.52 -4.80 0.08
CA ALA A 311 1.13 -6.13 0.09
C ALA A 311 0.11 -7.27 0.01
N PHE A 312 -1.04 -7.15 0.69
CA PHE A 312 -2.12 -8.14 0.58
C PHE A 312 -2.80 -8.10 -0.79
N ARG A 313 -2.99 -6.91 -1.36
CA ARG A 313 -3.54 -6.74 -2.70
C ARG A 313 -2.65 -7.37 -3.77
N LEU A 314 -1.34 -7.17 -3.67
CA LEU A 314 -0.37 -7.62 -4.67
C LEU A 314 0.05 -9.08 -4.47
N ASN A 315 0.04 -9.58 -3.24
CA ASN A 315 0.29 -10.99 -2.91
C ASN A 315 -0.75 -11.50 -1.90
N HIS A 316 -1.86 -11.98 -2.44
CA HIS A 316 -3.00 -12.47 -1.65
C HIS A 316 -2.63 -13.62 -0.68
N GLY A 317 -1.60 -14.40 -1.00
CA GLY A 317 -1.12 -15.50 -0.13
C GLY A 317 -0.60 -15.03 1.23
N LEU A 318 -0.25 -13.75 1.39
CA LEU A 318 0.19 -13.18 2.66
C LEU A 318 -0.91 -13.07 3.71
N ILE A 319 -2.19 -12.99 3.31
CA ILE A 319 -3.33 -12.83 4.25
C ILE A 319 -3.37 -13.99 5.25
N CYS A 320 -3.26 -15.21 4.74
CA CYS A 320 -3.31 -16.46 5.49
C CYS A 320 -1.99 -17.23 5.30
N SER A 321 -0.86 -16.51 5.40
CA SER A 321 0.48 -17.11 5.30
C SER A 321 0.56 -18.33 6.23
N LYS A 322 0.95 -19.48 5.68
CA LYS A 322 1.09 -20.76 6.41
C LYS A 322 -0.18 -21.22 7.14
N ARG A 323 -1.36 -20.81 6.68
CA ARG A 323 -2.67 -21.16 7.27
C ARG A 323 -2.86 -20.69 8.72
N TYR A 324 -2.16 -19.64 9.14
CA TYR A 324 -2.43 -19.04 10.44
C TYR A 324 -3.78 -18.30 10.45
N TRP A 325 -4.42 -18.31 11.62
CA TRP A 325 -5.68 -17.60 11.88
C TRP A 325 -5.46 -16.53 12.94
N TRP A 326 -5.98 -15.33 12.74
CA TRP A 326 -5.62 -14.21 13.60
C TRP A 326 -6.75 -13.18 13.71
N TRP A 327 -6.79 -12.53 14.86
CA TRP A 327 -7.81 -11.56 15.22
C TRP A 327 -7.75 -10.29 14.35
N LEU A 328 -8.93 -9.75 14.07
CA LEU A 328 -9.12 -8.39 13.57
C LEU A 328 -9.81 -7.54 14.64
N ARG A 329 -9.65 -6.21 14.56
CA ARG A 329 -10.23 -5.30 15.56
C ARG A 329 -11.75 -5.13 15.47
N SER A 330 -12.36 -5.50 14.34
CA SER A 330 -13.78 -5.24 14.08
C SER A 330 -14.71 -6.16 14.89
N VAL A 331 -15.81 -5.61 15.41
CA VAL A 331 -16.90 -6.41 16.02
C VAL A 331 -17.68 -7.12 14.91
N ALA A 332 -17.97 -8.41 15.09
CA ALA A 332 -18.79 -9.19 14.17
C ALA A 332 -20.24 -9.31 14.66
N ARG A 333 -20.42 -9.53 15.98
CA ARG A 333 -21.72 -9.55 16.65
C ARG A 333 -21.58 -9.35 18.17
N SER A 334 -22.67 -9.49 18.92
CA SER A 334 -22.73 -9.27 20.39
C SER A 334 -21.75 -10.13 21.21
N SER A 335 -21.32 -11.27 20.68
CA SER A 335 -20.39 -12.20 21.34
C SER A 335 -19.05 -12.40 20.63
N ASP A 336 -18.92 -11.91 19.39
CA ASP A 336 -17.85 -12.33 18.48
C ASP A 336 -17.13 -11.13 17.82
N PHE A 337 -15.83 -11.27 17.64
CA PHE A 337 -15.00 -10.36 16.85
C PHE A 337 -14.58 -11.01 15.52
N CYS A 338 -14.25 -10.18 14.55
CA CYS A 338 -13.77 -10.61 13.24
C CYS A 338 -12.37 -11.22 13.34
N LEU A 339 -12.06 -12.15 12.44
CA LEU A 339 -10.76 -12.80 12.31
C LEU A 339 -10.52 -13.28 10.89
N VAL A 340 -9.25 -13.49 10.55
CA VAL A 340 -8.83 -14.23 9.35
C VAL A 340 -8.79 -15.71 9.69
N GLY A 341 -9.58 -16.54 8.99
CA GLY A 341 -9.64 -17.98 9.19
C GLY A 341 -8.43 -18.70 8.62
N ASP A 342 -8.14 -19.91 9.12
CA ASP A 342 -7.02 -20.77 8.66
C ASP A 342 -7.22 -21.31 7.22
N ASN A 343 -8.45 -21.19 6.70
CA ASN A 343 -8.79 -21.45 5.30
C ASN A 343 -8.73 -20.19 4.43
N GLY A 344 -8.25 -19.06 4.97
CA GLY A 344 -8.17 -17.77 4.29
C GLY A 344 -9.49 -17.01 4.17
N ASN A 345 -10.59 -17.55 4.70
CA ASN A 345 -11.88 -16.88 4.69
C ASN A 345 -11.99 -15.82 5.79
N ALA A 346 -12.81 -14.79 5.55
CA ALA A 346 -13.28 -13.92 6.62
C ALA A 346 -14.18 -14.72 7.57
N HIS A 347 -13.99 -14.55 8.88
CA HIS A 347 -14.76 -15.28 9.90
C HIS A 347 -14.97 -14.41 11.14
N GLY A 348 -15.90 -14.81 12.01
CA GLY A 348 -16.11 -14.23 13.34
C GLY A 348 -16.09 -15.33 14.38
N THR A 349 -15.40 -15.15 15.51
CA THR A 349 -15.42 -16.14 16.59
C THR A 349 -15.64 -15.48 17.93
N GLY A 350 -16.18 -16.27 18.86
CA GLY A 350 -16.52 -15.80 20.19
C GLY A 350 -15.32 -15.20 20.91
N ALA A 351 -15.52 -14.07 21.58
CA ALA A 351 -14.45 -13.25 22.15
C ALA A 351 -13.56 -13.99 23.18
N ALA A 352 -14.08 -15.04 23.84
CA ALA A 352 -13.34 -15.91 24.75
C ALA A 352 -12.53 -17.01 24.08
N ASN A 353 -12.56 -17.16 22.77
CA ASN A 353 -11.69 -18.12 22.09
C ASN A 353 -10.26 -17.55 22.01
N SER A 354 -9.26 -18.42 22.01
CA SER A 354 -7.88 -18.00 21.77
C SER A 354 -7.59 -18.01 20.27
N SER A 355 -7.03 -16.93 19.74
CA SER A 355 -6.66 -16.79 18.32
C SER A 355 -5.40 -15.93 18.17
N GLY A 356 -4.79 -15.98 16.99
CA GLY A 356 -3.53 -15.31 16.69
C GLY A 356 -3.58 -13.80 16.88
N VAL A 357 -2.49 -13.25 17.40
CA VAL A 357 -2.28 -11.79 17.49
C VAL A 357 -1.27 -11.39 16.41
N ARG A 358 -1.75 -10.75 15.33
CA ARG A 358 -0.90 -10.31 14.21
C ARG A 358 -1.00 -8.79 14.05
N PRO A 359 -0.19 -8.03 14.82
CA PRO A 359 -0.33 -6.58 14.90
C PRO A 359 0.29 -5.86 13.70
N ILE A 360 -0.25 -4.69 13.39
CA ILE A 360 0.32 -3.69 12.48
C ILE A 360 0.89 -2.53 13.30
N ALA A 361 2.04 -2.00 12.89
CA ALA A 361 2.67 -0.80 13.44
C ALA A 361 3.19 0.08 12.31
N LEU A 362 3.41 1.37 12.57
CA LEU A 362 3.96 2.30 11.59
C LEU A 362 5.43 2.62 11.94
N LEU A 363 6.35 2.37 11.01
CA LEU A 363 7.75 2.76 11.11
C LEU A 363 8.01 4.08 10.40
N ARG A 364 8.84 4.94 11.01
CA ARG A 364 9.29 6.21 10.44
C ARG A 364 10.80 6.42 10.53
#